data_AF-A0AAX2ZDC4-F1
#
_entry.id   AF-A0AAX2ZDC4-F1
#
_cell.length_a   1.000
_cell.length_b   1.000
_cell.length_c   1.000
_cell.angle_alpha   90.00
_cell.angle_beta   90.00
_cell.angle_gamma   90.00
#
_symmetry.space_group_name_H-M   'P 1'
#
loop_
_entity.id
_entity.type
_entity.pdbx_description
1 polymer ?
#
loop_
_entity_poly.entity_id
_entity_poly.type
_entity_poly.pdbx_seq_one_letter_code
_entity_poly.pdbx_strand_id
1 'polypeptide(L)'
;MSSVNSIATLEPICFKLYGDKTYRLYNYNENDTLSQLIEKYKSNHNLSYEEVGSLVGCSASHLWLIEHKNKDYAKSKDLIKRILNLIKKDFTSYSKQSNLFTI
;
A
#
# COMPACT_ATOMS: atom_id res chain seq x y z
N MET A 1 -8.54 -6.98 -32.58
CA MET A 1 -9.72 -6.95 -31.69
C MET A 1 -9.22 -6.62 -30.30
N SER A 2 -9.84 -5.61 -29.71
CA SER A 2 -9.39 -4.85 -28.56
C SER A 2 -9.29 -5.73 -27.31
N SER A 3 -8.07 -6.02 -26.86
CA SER A 3 -7.84 -6.50 -25.50
C SER A 3 -8.02 -5.31 -24.57
N VAL A 4 -9.28 -5.02 -24.25
CA VAL A 4 -9.62 -4.28 -23.04
C VAL A 4 -9.18 -5.20 -21.92
N ASN A 5 -7.89 -5.13 -21.55
CA ASN A 5 -7.48 -5.48 -20.21
C ASN A 5 -8.15 -4.41 -19.36
N SER A 6 -9.44 -4.66 -19.06
CA SER A 6 -10.15 -4.06 -17.96
C SER A 6 -9.15 -3.95 -16.85
N ILE A 7 -8.97 -2.72 -16.39
CA ILE A 7 -8.34 -2.37 -15.13
C ILE A 7 -8.89 -3.40 -14.15
N ALA A 8 -8.17 -4.52 -13.99
CA ALA A 8 -8.60 -5.61 -13.16
C ALA A 8 -8.66 -4.93 -11.82
N THR A 9 -9.90 -4.78 -11.37
CA THR A 9 -10.32 -4.15 -10.14
C THR A 9 -9.22 -4.39 -9.13
N LEU A 10 -8.42 -3.35 -8.89
CA LEU A 10 -7.58 -3.26 -7.70
C LEU A 10 -8.60 -3.21 -6.57
N GLU A 11 -9.18 -4.36 -6.21
CA GLU A 11 -9.69 -4.55 -4.88
C GLU A 11 -8.51 -4.19 -4.01
N PRO A 12 -8.59 -3.10 -3.25
CA PRO A 12 -7.51 -2.78 -2.36
C PRO A 12 -7.51 -3.93 -1.36
N ILE A 13 -6.53 -4.83 -1.48
CA ILE A 13 -6.30 -5.91 -0.51
C ILE A 13 -5.94 -5.30 0.87
N CYS A 14 -5.86 -3.97 0.95
CA CYS A 14 -5.69 -3.20 2.17
C CYS A 14 -7.03 -2.80 2.82
N PHE A 15 -8.18 -2.78 2.13
CA PHE A 15 -9.43 -2.22 2.68
C PHE A 15 -10.59 -3.21 2.63
N LYS A 16 -11.25 -3.44 3.77
CA LYS A 16 -12.40 -4.35 3.90
C LYS A 16 -13.65 -3.54 4.19
N LEU A 17 -14.74 -3.87 3.50
CA LEU A 17 -16.07 -3.33 3.79
C LEU A 17 -16.66 -4.06 4.99
N TYR A 18 -17.10 -3.31 6.00
CA TYR A 18 -17.77 -3.82 7.18
C TYR A 18 -19.28 -3.66 7.04
N GLY A 19 -20.06 -4.42 7.83
CA GLY A 19 -21.52 -4.44 7.75
C GLY A 19 -22.20 -3.09 8.03
N ASP A 20 -21.48 -2.15 8.65
CA ASP A 20 -21.88 -0.76 8.85
C ASP A 20 -21.61 0.13 7.62
N LYS A 21 -21.25 -0.48 6.48
CA LYS A 21 -20.87 0.18 5.22
C LYS A 21 -19.61 1.06 5.35
N THR A 22 -18.79 0.86 6.37
CA THR A 22 -17.49 1.53 6.50
C THR A 22 -16.39 0.68 5.85
N TYR A 23 -15.52 1.33 5.08
CA TYR A 23 -14.27 0.73 4.64
C TYR A 23 -13.19 0.98 5.69
N ARG A 24 -12.53 -0.08 6.15
CA ARG A 24 -11.43 0.03 7.11
C ARG A 24 -10.20 -0.67 6.57
N LEU A 25 -9.04 -0.10 6.89
CA LEU A 25 -7.74 -0.70 6.61
C LEU A 25 -7.68 -2.03 7.38
N TYR A 26 -7.64 -3.15 6.68
CA TYR A 26 -7.37 -4.44 7.27
C TYR A 26 -5.92 -4.81 7.00
N ASN A 27 -5.34 -5.62 7.88
CA ASN A 27 -3.95 -6.07 7.82
C ASN A 27 -2.87 -5.02 8.20
N TYR A 28 -3.20 -3.74 8.42
CA TYR A 28 -2.24 -2.77 8.99
C TYR A 28 -2.62 -2.36 10.41
N ASN A 29 -1.61 -2.17 11.26
CA ASN A 29 -1.72 -1.66 12.61
C ASN A 29 -0.99 -0.31 12.73
N GLU A 30 -1.50 0.60 13.55
CA GLU A 30 -0.81 1.87 13.85
C GLU A 30 0.59 1.66 14.46
N ASN A 31 0.82 0.50 15.08
CA ASN A 31 2.08 0.08 15.69
C ASN A 31 2.94 -0.76 14.75
N ASP A 32 2.56 -0.94 13.48
CA ASP A 32 3.39 -1.66 12.52
C ASP A 32 4.75 -0.97 12.35
N THR A 33 5.81 -1.77 12.42
CA THR A 33 7.15 -1.32 12.08
C THR A 33 7.26 -1.00 10.59
N LEU A 34 8.25 -0.20 10.22
CA LEU A 34 8.52 0.11 8.81
C LEU A 34 8.68 -1.16 7.95
N SER A 35 9.35 -2.18 8.49
CA SER A 35 9.50 -3.50 7.84
C SER A 35 8.14 -4.11 7.50
N GLN A 36 7.25 -4.19 8.49
CA GLN A 36 5.91 -4.75 8.33
C GLN A 36 5.07 -3.94 7.35
N LEU A 37 5.18 -2.60 7.38
CA LEU A 37 4.49 -1.74 6.42
C LEU A 37 4.93 -2.02 4.98
N ILE A 38 6.23 -2.21 4.74
CA ILE A 38 6.78 -2.54 3.40
C ILE A 38 6.30 -3.92 2.96
N GLU A 39 6.43 -4.92 3.82
CA GLU A 39 6.05 -6.31 3.54
C GLU A 39 4.56 -6.44 3.18
N LYS A 40 3.70 -5.83 4.01
CA LYS A 40 2.24 -5.82 3.82
C LYS A 40 1.85 -5.09 2.54
N TYR A 41 2.47 -3.95 2.25
CA TYR A 41 2.16 -3.19 1.03
C TYR A 41 2.57 -3.95 -0.22
N LYS A 42 3.76 -4.56 -0.23
CA LYS A 42 4.19 -5.44 -1.33
C LYS A 42 3.22 -6.60 -1.53
N SER A 43 2.87 -7.30 -0.45
CA SER A 43 2.01 -8.49 -0.52
C SER A 43 0.58 -8.16 -0.95
N ASN A 44 0.01 -7.08 -0.42
CA ASN A 44 -1.35 -6.65 -0.74
C ASN A 44 -1.49 -6.09 -2.16
N HIS A 45 -0.40 -5.67 -2.79
CA HIS A 45 -0.44 -5.13 -4.15
C HIS A 45 0.34 -5.98 -5.16
N ASN A 46 0.87 -7.14 -4.72
CA ASN A 46 1.74 -8.02 -5.50
C ASN A 46 2.91 -7.28 -6.18
N LEU A 47 3.55 -6.36 -5.45
CA LEU A 47 4.60 -5.48 -5.95
C LEU A 47 6.01 -5.97 -5.60
N SER A 48 6.94 -5.71 -6.51
CA SER A 48 8.37 -5.81 -6.30
C SER A 48 8.93 -4.65 -5.46
N TYR A 49 10.17 -4.80 -4.98
CA TYR A 49 10.87 -3.71 -4.29
C TYR A 49 11.15 -2.51 -5.19
N GLU A 50 11.33 -2.71 -6.49
CA GLU A 50 11.57 -1.61 -7.44
C GLU A 50 10.32 -0.75 -7.60
N GLU A 51 9.14 -1.38 -7.69
CA GLU A 51 7.86 -0.69 -7.79
C GLU A 51 7.57 0.11 -6.52
N VAL A 52 7.69 -0.52 -5.35
CA VAL A 52 7.50 0.19 -4.07
C VAL A 52 8.54 1.30 -3.90
N GLY A 53 9.78 1.04 -4.27
CA GLY A 53 10.87 2.01 -4.23
C GLY A 53 10.59 3.25 -5.08
N SER A 54 10.07 3.04 -6.28
CA SER A 54 9.65 4.12 -7.19
C SER A 54 8.51 4.95 -6.59
N LEU A 55 7.56 4.33 -5.88
CA LEU A 55 6.43 5.02 -5.26
C LEU A 55 6.83 5.88 -4.04
N VAL A 56 7.82 5.44 -3.25
CA VAL A 56 8.27 6.14 -2.03
C VAL A 56 9.55 6.96 -2.22
N GLY A 57 10.17 6.91 -3.40
CA GLY A 57 11.47 7.53 -3.67
C GLY A 57 12.60 6.91 -2.84
N CYS A 58 12.68 5.58 -2.82
CA CYS A 58 13.71 4.80 -2.15
C CYS A 58 14.23 3.69 -3.09
N SER A 59 15.46 3.23 -2.92
CA SER A 59 15.98 2.14 -3.75
C SER A 59 15.48 0.77 -3.29
N ALA A 60 15.33 -0.16 -4.23
CA ALA A 60 14.89 -1.53 -3.95
C ALA A 60 15.78 -2.24 -2.91
N SER A 61 17.10 -2.12 -3.03
CA SER A 61 18.06 -2.69 -2.08
C SER A 61 17.90 -2.12 -0.67
N HIS A 62 17.53 -0.84 -0.56
CA HIS A 62 17.32 -0.20 0.73
C HIS A 62 16.03 -0.72 1.38
N LEU A 63 14.94 -0.86 0.62
CA LEU A 63 13.71 -1.47 1.11
C LEU A 63 13.93 -2.93 1.57
N TRP A 64 14.67 -3.72 0.79
CA TRP A 64 15.03 -5.09 1.16
C TRP A 64 15.81 -5.15 2.48
N LEU A 65 16.79 -4.27 2.65
CA LEU A 65 17.57 -4.16 3.90
C LEU A 65 16.72 -3.80 5.11
N ILE A 66 15.74 -2.90 4.95
CA ILE A 66 14.83 -2.54 6.02
C ILE A 66 13.97 -3.73 6.42
N GLU A 67 13.38 -4.42 5.43
CA GLU A 67 12.50 -5.56 5.66
C GLU A 67 13.25 -6.74 6.32
N HIS A 68 14.49 -7.00 5.92
CA HIS A 68 15.21 -8.22 6.32
C HIS A 68 16.28 -8.03 7.40
N LYS A 69 16.78 -6.80 7.61
CA LYS A 69 17.86 -6.54 8.57
C LYS A 69 17.46 -5.64 9.74
N ASN A 70 16.19 -5.24 9.81
CA ASN A 70 15.56 -4.56 10.94
C ASN A 70 16.42 -3.43 11.55
N LYS A 71 17.15 -2.70 10.70
CA LYS A 71 18.02 -1.62 11.15
C LYS A 71 17.16 -0.38 11.30
N ASP A 72 16.78 -0.07 12.54
CA ASP A 72 16.17 1.21 12.91
C ASP A 72 17.07 2.34 12.43
N TYR A 73 16.72 2.90 11.28
CA TYR A 73 17.50 3.93 10.62
C TYR A 73 16.92 5.28 11.01
N ALA A 74 17.73 6.27 11.38
CA ALA A 74 17.20 7.62 11.69
C ALA A 74 16.42 8.26 10.52
N LYS A 75 16.64 7.78 9.28
CA LYS A 75 15.87 8.17 8.06
C LYS A 75 14.54 7.41 7.87
N SER A 76 14.21 6.47 8.75
CA SER A 76 12.99 5.66 8.67
C SER A 76 11.72 6.46 8.90
N LYS A 77 11.74 7.51 9.73
CA LYS A 77 10.55 8.35 10.01
C LYS A 77 9.94 8.95 8.74
N ASP A 78 10.76 9.48 7.86
CA ASP A 78 10.28 10.05 6.59
C ASP A 78 9.79 8.96 5.64
N LEU A 79 10.46 7.81 5.60
CA LEU A 79 10.04 6.68 4.77
C LEU A 79 8.72 6.07 5.26
N ILE A 80 8.53 5.95 6.59
CA ILE A 80 7.26 5.57 7.23
C ILE A 80 6.15 6.51 6.78
N LYS A 81 6.37 7.84 6.87
CA LYS A 81 5.38 8.83 6.42
C LYS A 81 5.02 8.67 4.95
N ARG A 82 6.00 8.42 4.07
CA ARG A 82 5.77 8.22 2.64
C ARG A 82 4.95 6.96 2.36
N ILE A 83 5.25 5.85 3.02
CA ILE A 83 4.47 4.60 2.88
C ILE A 83 3.05 4.78 3.42
N LEU A 84 2.88 5.40 4.58
CA LEU A 84 1.54 5.71 5.12
C LEU A 84 0.75 6.63 4.19
N ASN A 85 1.40 7.59 3.54
CA ASN A 85 0.76 8.44 2.55
C ASN A 85 0.36 7.68 1.28
N LEU A 86 1.14 6.68 0.84
CA LEU A 86 0.74 5.80 -0.26
C LEU A 86 -0.51 5.00 0.10
N ILE A 87 -0.53 4.36 1.27
CA ILE A 87 -1.68 3.59 1.76
C ILE A 87 -2.95 4.47 1.80
N LYS A 88 -2.83 5.72 2.29
CA LYS A 88 -3.94 6.70 2.31
C LYS A 88 -4.36 7.16 0.90
N LYS A 89 -3.41 7.30 -0.02
CA LYS A 89 -3.70 7.68 -1.41
C LYS A 89 -4.48 6.57 -2.11
N ASP A 90 -4.09 5.31 -1.90
CA ASP A 90 -4.80 4.15 -2.44
C ASP A 90 -6.23 4.06 -1.89
N PHE A 91 -6.43 4.35 -0.59
CA PHE A 91 -7.76 4.49 0.00
C PHE A 91 -8.61 5.55 -0.71
N THR A 92 -8.04 6.75 -0.89
CA THR A 92 -8.77 7.87 -1.47
C THR A 92 -9.14 7.58 -2.93
N SER A 93 -8.23 6.97 -3.69
CA SER A 93 -8.48 6.55 -5.07
C SER A 93 -9.62 5.52 -5.13
N TYR A 94 -9.58 4.51 -4.26
CA TYR A 94 -10.61 3.49 -4.20
C TYR A 94 -11.98 4.04 -3.78
N SER A 95 -12.04 4.87 -2.75
CA SER A 95 -13.30 5.49 -2.29
C SER A 95 -13.98 6.34 -3.37
N LYS A 96 -13.19 6.98 -4.25
CA LYS A 96 -13.73 7.70 -5.40
C LYS A 96 -14.27 6.75 -6.46
N GLN A 97 -13.55 5.67 -6.75
CA GLN A 97 -14.02 4.65 -7.68
C GLN A 97 -15.31 3.98 -7.21
N SER A 98 -15.41 3.56 -5.94
CA SER A 98 -16.63 2.93 -5.41
C SER A 98 -17.85 3.86 -5.45
N ASN A 99 -17.67 5.16 -5.17
CA ASN A 99 -18.72 6.16 -5.32
C ASN A 99 -19.12 6.41 -6.80
N LEU A 100 -18.23 6.13 -7.74
CA LEU A 100 -18.51 6.21 -9.19
C LEU A 100 -19.32 5.00 -9.71
N PHE A 101 -19.32 3.87 -9.00
CA PHE A 101 -20.11 2.68 -9.32
C PHE A 101 -21.50 2.66 -8.63
N THR A 102 -21.86 3.72 -7.92
CA THR A 102 -23.19 3.89 -7.33
C THR A 102 -24.01 4.84 -8.19
N ILE A 103 -24.48 4.37 -9.35
CA ILE A 103 -25.51 5.04 -10.18
C ILE A 103 -26.51 4.01 -10.67
#